data_AF-A0A291QD20-F1
#
_entry.id   AF-A0A291QD20-F1
#
_cell.length_a   1.000
_cell.length_b   1.000
_cell.length_c   1.000
_cell.angle_alpha   90.00
_cell.angle_beta   90.00
_cell.angle_gamma   90.00
#
_symmetry.space_group_name_H-M   'P 1'
#
loop_
_entity.id
_entity.type
_entity.pdbx_description
1 polymer ?
#
loop_
_entity_poly.entity_id
_entity_poly.type
_entity_poly.pdbx_seq_one_letter_code
_entity_poly.pdbx_strand_id
1 'polypeptide(L)'
;MGTPDTNRIDRDIRTTKRKLEAARKREMWALNGRERRAILSAVASGSAKVVRHKSTSGPDAKGEQTWESAAIRLQAEVGALEIERAEAVKRAAADKAAKKAKKSSGWW
;
A
#
# COMPACT_ATOMS: atom_id res chain seq x y z
N MET A 1 22.59 15.68 -7.53
CA MET A 1 22.30 14.52 -6.67
C MET A 1 20.80 14.49 -6.40
N GLY A 2 20.14 13.36 -6.65
CA GLY A 2 18.71 13.20 -6.36
C GLY A 2 18.48 13.34 -4.86
N THR A 3 17.41 14.02 -4.48
CA THR A 3 17.01 14.21 -3.08
C THR A 3 16.92 12.84 -2.39
N PRO A 4 17.66 12.58 -1.30
CA PRO A 4 17.65 11.29 -0.60
C PRO A 4 16.23 10.82 -0.21
N ASP A 5 15.35 11.76 0.12
CA ASP A 5 13.97 11.47 0.52
C ASP A 5 13.12 10.88 -0.60
N THR A 6 13.31 11.29 -1.86
CA THR A 6 12.53 10.73 -2.98
C THR A 6 12.88 9.28 -3.25
N ASN A 7 14.13 8.87 -3.01
CA ASN A 7 14.55 7.48 -3.19
C ASN A 7 13.93 6.56 -2.14
N ARG A 8 13.78 7.04 -0.90
CA ARG A 8 13.11 6.30 0.17
C ARG A 8 11.63 6.11 -0.17
N ILE A 9 10.94 7.21 -0.52
CA ILE A 9 9.52 7.17 -0.88
C ILE A 9 9.28 6.25 -2.09
N ASP A 10 10.14 6.29 -3.11
CA ASP A 10 10.04 5.40 -4.28
C ASP A 10 10.21 3.92 -3.92
N ARG A 11 11.08 3.60 -2.94
CA ARG A 11 11.25 2.24 -2.44
C ARG A 11 10.01 1.76 -1.67
N ASP A 12 9.41 2.64 -0.88
CA ASP A 12 8.21 2.34 -0.12
C ASP A 12 7.01 2.14 -1.06
N ILE A 13 6.83 3.02 -2.06
CA ILE A 13 5.82 2.87 -3.12
C ILE A 13 5.97 1.51 -3.81
N ARG A 14 7.20 1.14 -4.21
CA ARG A 14 7.45 -0.15 -4.87
C ARG A 14 7.10 -1.33 -3.99
N THR A 15 7.42 -1.24 -2.69
CA THR A 15 7.14 -2.31 -1.72
C THR A 15 5.64 -2.44 -1.46
N THR A 16 4.93 -1.32 -1.31
CA THR A 16 3.48 -1.32 -1.10
C THR A 16 2.72 -1.76 -2.35
N LYS A 17 3.18 -1.40 -3.56
CA LYS A 17 2.63 -1.93 -4.82
C LYS A 17 2.78 -3.44 -4.93
N ARG A 18 3.92 -4.00 -4.53
CA ARG A 18 4.10 -5.47 -4.46
C ARG A 18 3.14 -6.14 -3.48
N LYS A 19 2.91 -5.52 -2.31
CA LYS A 19 1.91 -5.98 -1.36
C LYS A 19 0.49 -5.91 -1.95
N LEU A 20 0.17 -4.85 -2.69
CA LEU A 20 -1.14 -4.70 -3.34
C LEU A 20 -1.38 -5.81 -4.37
N GLU A 21 -0.39 -6.12 -5.20
CA GLU A 21 -0.48 -7.24 -6.15
C GLU A 21 -0.64 -8.58 -5.44
N ALA A 22 0.12 -8.80 -4.37
CA ALA A 22 0.00 -10.01 -3.55
C ALA A 22 -1.38 -10.12 -2.88
N ALA A 23 -1.94 -9.03 -2.36
CA ALA A 23 -3.29 -9.01 -1.81
C ALA A 23 -4.34 -9.37 -2.88
N ARG A 24 -4.18 -8.86 -4.11
CA ARG A 24 -5.05 -9.21 -5.25
C ARG A 24 -4.92 -10.68 -5.66
N LYS A 25 -3.72 -11.26 -5.54
CA LYS A 25 -3.45 -12.69 -5.75
C LYS A 25 -3.84 -13.59 -4.58
N ARG A 26 -4.46 -13.03 -3.53
CA ARG A 26 -4.82 -13.73 -2.28
C ARG A 26 -3.61 -14.33 -1.55
N GLU A 27 -2.47 -13.66 -1.59
CA GLU A 27 -1.26 -14.08 -0.89
C GLU A 27 -1.24 -13.52 0.55
N MET A 28 -1.07 -14.41 1.53
CA MET A 28 -1.22 -14.07 2.96
C MET A 28 -0.17 -13.09 3.51
N TRP A 29 0.99 -12.98 2.85
CA TRP A 29 2.08 -12.14 3.36
C TRP A 29 1.77 -10.64 3.25
N ALA A 30 0.87 -10.24 2.33
CA ALA A 30 0.44 -8.86 2.15
C ALA A 30 -0.49 -8.33 3.25
N LEU A 31 -1.11 -9.24 4.00
CA LEU A 31 -2.08 -8.93 5.05
C LEU A 31 -1.40 -8.52 6.34
N ASN A 32 -2.04 -7.62 7.08
CA ASN A 32 -1.67 -7.29 8.45
C ASN A 32 -2.17 -8.37 9.44
N GLY A 33 -1.73 -8.29 10.71
CA GLY A 33 -2.08 -9.29 11.72
C GLY A 33 -3.57 -9.36 12.08
N ARG A 34 -4.35 -8.30 11.82
CA ARG A 34 -5.81 -8.31 12.04
C ARG A 34 -6.52 -9.00 10.88
N GLU A 35 -6.14 -8.67 9.65
CA GLU A 35 -6.63 -9.27 8.42
C GLU A 35 -6.34 -10.77 8.37
N ARG A 36 -5.11 -11.20 8.73
CA ARG A 36 -4.78 -12.64 8.81
C ARG A 36 -5.66 -13.39 9.79
N ARG A 37 -5.95 -12.81 10.96
CA ARG A 37 -6.85 -13.43 11.96
C ARG A 37 -8.29 -13.51 11.45
N ALA A 38 -8.76 -12.50 10.71
CA ALA A 38 -10.08 -12.52 10.09
C ALA A 38 -10.20 -13.66 9.06
N ILE A 39 -9.19 -13.85 8.20
CA ILE A 39 -9.17 -14.97 7.24
C ILE A 39 -9.09 -16.33 7.96
N LEU A 40 -8.20 -16.47 8.94
CA LEU A 40 -8.08 -17.72 9.70
C LEU A 40 -9.38 -18.08 10.43
N SER A 41 -10.07 -17.10 11.01
CA SER A 41 -11.36 -17.33 11.67
C SER A 41 -12.47 -17.65 10.66
N ALA A 42 -12.46 -17.06 9.47
CA ALA A 42 -13.34 -17.45 8.38
C ALA A 42 -13.12 -18.91 7.97
N VAL A 43 -11.87 -19.33 7.74
CA VAL A 43 -11.53 -20.71 7.38
C VAL A 43 -11.92 -21.71 8.48
N ALA A 44 -11.62 -21.38 9.75
CA ALA A 44 -11.98 -22.22 10.90
C ALA A 44 -13.51 -22.35 11.06
N SER A 45 -14.25 -21.24 10.86
CA SER A 45 -15.72 -21.28 10.94
C SER A 45 -16.36 -21.98 9.74
N GLY A 46 -15.78 -21.87 8.55
CA GLY A 46 -16.19 -22.60 7.36
C GLY A 46 -16.04 -24.11 7.55
N SER A 47 -14.84 -24.56 7.95
CA SER A 47 -14.58 -25.98 8.23
C SER A 47 -15.49 -26.55 9.33
N ALA A 48 -15.72 -25.82 10.41
CA ALA A 48 -16.66 -26.22 11.46
C ALA A 48 -18.12 -26.35 10.94
N LYS A 49 -18.51 -25.52 9.96
CA LYS A 49 -19.83 -25.64 9.31
C LYS A 49 -19.91 -26.83 8.36
N VAL A 50 -18.85 -27.12 7.59
CA VAL A 50 -18.78 -28.31 6.72
C VAL A 50 -18.97 -29.59 7.53
N VAL A 51 -18.23 -29.73 8.64
CA VAL A 51 -18.37 -30.89 9.55
C VAL A 51 -19.78 -31.03 10.11
N ARG A 52 -20.49 -29.90 10.28
CA ARG A 52 -21.89 -29.87 10.75
C ARG A 52 -22.92 -29.93 9.61
N HIS A 53 -22.49 -30.21 8.37
CA HIS A 53 -23.33 -30.18 7.17
C HIS A 53 -24.13 -28.87 7.00
N LYS A 54 -23.54 -27.75 7.41
CA LYS A 54 -24.12 -26.39 7.27
C LYS A 54 -23.43 -25.62 6.15
N SER A 55 -24.16 -24.68 5.55
CA SER A 55 -23.65 -23.81 4.48
C SER A 55 -22.48 -22.89 4.94
N THR A 56 -21.42 -22.84 4.13
CA THR A 56 -20.20 -22.03 4.34
C THR A 56 -20.27 -20.62 3.75
N SER A 57 -21.38 -20.25 3.11
CA SER A 57 -21.52 -18.98 2.38
C SER A 57 -21.14 -17.74 3.19
N GLY A 58 -21.51 -17.69 4.47
CA GLY A 58 -21.16 -16.59 5.37
C GLY A 58 -19.65 -16.48 5.64
N PRO A 59 -18.99 -17.53 6.15
CA PRO A 59 -17.53 -17.56 6.28
C PRO A 59 -16.78 -17.20 5.00
N ASP A 60 -17.21 -17.74 3.84
CA ASP A 60 -16.56 -17.48 2.56
C ASP A 60 -16.68 -16.01 2.17
N ALA A 61 -17.88 -15.42 2.30
CA ALA A 61 -18.10 -13.99 2.06
C ALA A 61 -17.26 -13.08 3.00
N LYS A 62 -17.10 -13.47 4.27
CA LYS A 62 -16.23 -12.73 5.21
C LYS A 62 -14.75 -12.80 4.81
N GLY A 63 -14.33 -13.95 4.30
CA GLY A 63 -12.99 -14.13 3.74
C GLY A 63 -12.76 -13.20 2.55
N GLU A 64 -13.67 -13.20 1.58
CA GLU A 64 -13.62 -12.32 0.40
C GLU A 64 -13.60 -10.83 0.79
N GLN A 65 -14.49 -10.42 1.69
CA GLN A 65 -14.55 -9.04 2.18
C GLN A 65 -13.26 -8.60 2.87
N THR A 66 -12.56 -9.52 3.56
CA THR A 66 -11.27 -9.24 4.19
C THR A 66 -10.18 -8.98 3.15
N TRP A 67 -10.17 -9.74 2.06
CA TRP A 67 -9.24 -9.52 0.94
C TRP A 67 -9.48 -8.19 0.24
N GLU A 68 -10.75 -7.84 -0.01
CA GLU A 68 -11.12 -6.58 -0.64
C GLU A 68 -10.76 -5.38 0.25
N SER A 69 -11.05 -5.47 1.55
CA SER A 69 -10.66 -4.46 2.54
C SER A 69 -9.14 -4.26 2.58
N ALA A 70 -8.36 -5.33 2.54
CA ALA A 70 -6.90 -5.25 2.50
C ALA A 70 -6.39 -4.58 1.21
N ALA A 71 -6.99 -4.89 0.06
CA ALA A 71 -6.63 -4.27 -1.21
C ALA A 71 -6.93 -2.76 -1.21
N ILE A 72 -8.08 -2.34 -0.68
CA ILE A 72 -8.46 -0.93 -0.55
C ILE A 72 -7.47 -0.19 0.36
N ARG A 73 -7.12 -0.76 1.52
CA ARG A 73 -6.14 -0.18 2.44
C ARG A 73 -4.78 0.03 1.75
N LEU A 74 -4.26 -1.01 1.09
CA LEU A 74 -2.97 -0.93 0.39
C LEU A 74 -2.99 0.08 -0.75
N GLN A 75 -4.12 0.20 -1.45
CA GLN A 75 -4.29 1.21 -2.49
C GLN A 75 -4.32 2.63 -1.92
N ALA A 76 -4.96 2.85 -0.77
CA ALA A 76 -4.93 4.12 -0.06
C ALA A 76 -3.51 4.48 0.42
N GLU A 77 -2.75 3.51 0.94
CA GLU A 77 -1.35 3.69 1.34
C GLU A 77 -0.46 4.09 0.15
N VAL A 78 -0.63 3.45 -1.02
CA VAL A 78 0.09 3.84 -2.25
C VAL A 78 -0.26 5.27 -2.65
N GLY A 79 -1.54 5.64 -2.63
CA GLY A 79 -1.98 6.99 -2.97
C GLY A 79 -1.37 8.04 -2.05
N ALA A 80 -1.32 7.79 -0.75
CA ALA A 80 -0.69 8.69 0.22
C ALA A 80 0.81 8.90 -0.06
N LEU A 81 1.55 7.82 -0.35
CA LEU A 81 2.99 7.90 -0.68
C LEU A 81 3.24 8.62 -2.01
N GLU A 82 2.36 8.46 -3.00
CA GLU A 82 2.48 9.16 -4.29
C GLU A 82 2.26 10.68 -4.13
N ILE A 83 1.38 11.10 -3.22
CA ILE A 83 1.20 12.51 -2.85
C ILE A 83 2.47 13.06 -2.19
N GLU A 84 3.02 12.35 -1.20
CA GLU A 84 4.26 12.75 -0.51
C GLU A 84 5.43 12.91 -1.50
N ARG A 85 5.55 11.97 -2.44
CA ARG A 85 6.54 12.04 -3.53
C ARG A 85 6.37 13.30 -4.37
N ALA A 86 5.14 13.62 -4.76
CA ALA A 86 4.86 14.79 -5.59
C ALA A 86 5.25 16.10 -4.86
N GLU A 87 4.99 16.18 -3.56
CA GLU A 87 5.42 17.31 -2.74
C GLU A 87 6.95 17.41 -2.65
N ALA A 88 7.64 16.30 -2.40
CA ALA A 88 9.10 16.28 -2.33
C ALA A 88 9.74 16.74 -3.65
N VAL A 89 9.20 16.31 -4.80
CA VAL A 89 9.65 16.75 -6.13
C VAL A 89 9.41 18.25 -6.34
N LYS A 90 8.23 18.77 -5.94
CA LYS A 90 7.93 20.21 -6.02
C LYS A 90 8.89 21.05 -5.19
N ARG A 91 9.17 20.65 -3.94
CA ARG A 91 10.15 21.34 -3.07
C ARG A 91 11.54 21.34 -3.69
N ALA A 92 12.00 20.20 -4.20
CA ALA A 92 13.29 20.08 -4.86
C ALA A 92 13.40 20.93 -6.15
N ALA A 93 12.30 21.06 -6.90
CA ALA A 93 12.25 21.92 -8.09
C ALA A 93 12.36 23.40 -7.72
N ALA A 94 11.65 23.84 -6.67
CA ALA A 94 11.73 25.21 -6.15
C ALA A 94 13.15 25.57 -5.69
N ASP A 95 13.82 24.69 -4.94
CA ASP A 95 15.20 24.90 -4.50
C ASP A 95 16.18 25.02 -5.67
N LYS A 96 15.99 24.20 -6.71
CA LYS A 96 16.80 24.28 -7.94
C LYS A 96 16.58 25.60 -8.68
N ALA A 97 15.33 26.06 -8.77
CA ALA A 97 15.01 27.35 -9.39
C ALA A 97 15.64 28.50 -8.61
N ALA A 98 15.54 28.51 -7.27
CA ALA A 98 16.16 29.51 -6.41
C ALA A 98 17.70 29.53 -6.54
N LYS A 99 18.34 28.36 -6.59
CA LYS A 99 19.80 28.25 -6.81
C LYS A 99 20.22 28.75 -8.20
N LYS A 100 19.44 28.47 -9.25
CA LYS A 100 19.69 28.99 -10.60
C LYS A 100 19.57 30.52 -10.64
N ALA A 101 18.54 31.08 -10.02
CA ALA A 101 18.34 32.52 -9.94
C ALA A 101 19.52 33.23 -9.22
N LYS A 102 20.01 32.65 -8.11
CA LYS A 102 21.20 33.16 -7.40
C LYS A 102 22.49 33.05 -8.23
N LYS A 103 22.62 32.05 -9.09
CA LYS A 103 23.78 31.92 -9.99
C LYS A 103 23.71 32.89 -11.17
N SER A 104 22.53 33.17 -11.71
CA SER A 104 22.37 34.11 -12.83
C SER A 104 22.53 35.57 -12.41
N SER A 105 22.41 35.91 -11.13
CA SER A 105 22.62 37.27 -10.63
C SER A 105 24.08 37.60 -10.26
N GLY A 106 25.03 36.68 -10.48
CA GLY A 106 26.45 36.86 -10.14
C GLY A 106 27.38 36.77 -11.36
N TRP A 107 26.85 36.94 -12.57
CA TRP A 107 27.59 36.80 -13.82
C TRP A 107 27.45 38.00 -14.77
N TRP A 108 27.17 39.18 -14.19
CA TRP A 108 27.46 40.48 -14.79
C TRP A 108 28.51 41.21 -13.94
#